data_AF-A0A813HIX0-F1
#
_entry.id   AF-A0A813HIX0-F1
#
_cell.length_a   1.000
_cell.length_b   1.000
_cell.length_c   1.000
_cell.angle_alpha   90.00
_cell.angle_beta   90.00
_cell.angle_gamma   90.00
#
_symmetry.space_group_name_H-M   'P 1'
#
loop_
_entity.id
_entity.type
_entity.pdbx_description
1 polymer ?
#
loop_
_entity_poly.entity_id
_entity_poly.type
_entity_poly.pdbx_seq_one_letter_code
_entity_poly.pdbx_strand_id
1 'polypeptide(L)'
;MGPSFGARVEVSVQGGEAQTPGLPEFCATGVSASAVYLAREPGHPGNQTDGQLLIQGFDPVPFAVAHTKLGATFVGALGRWRYTNLGAESWDWRSNGDKPTCGRAADLELSGALLQVRLRDATPAELKRCLQMQALRDAQAGDNYDTLHAQLAKARLAGVDREALERAEERLKDMRKQGLHVHEGCSKDDLRALMTWSRVSRRTGAEESEVCCSANADCPCNERENPGEVLSIVPGAVEAILGSGADHELYHALLEAALTCEEGSVWPAGGKLIFSAFDRKQSVIALVRMLETSGSKRCSKMLLDLVKHAEQEYGGFVTAAQVNFHMHGGSFHDQHRDIYSAKQRAGPNCTCSFRECVGTVCYSLGSSRTCVLETMVDESSSVKACGPTCQGRTERRWLHSGDAMYFNIPWNQNHTHGIPMMPGGQDSAGPRISVAFLLGAGLGTAVV
;
A
#
# COMPACT_ATOMS: atom_id res chain seq x y z
N MET A 1 -20.99 -25.07 10.12
CA MET A 1 -20.23 -26.14 9.44
C MET A 1 -19.89 -25.60 8.06
N GLY A 2 -18.60 -25.48 7.72
CA GLY A 2 -18.22 -25.09 6.36
C GLY A 2 -18.61 -26.17 5.35
N PRO A 3 -18.77 -25.84 4.06
CA PRO A 3 -19.03 -26.84 3.03
C PRO A 3 -17.87 -27.85 2.97
N SER A 4 -18.16 -29.14 3.09
CA SER A 4 -17.13 -30.16 2.87
C SER A 4 -16.72 -30.16 1.40
N PHE A 5 -15.43 -30.04 1.11
CA PHE A 5 -14.91 -30.18 -0.25
C PHE A 5 -14.21 -31.53 -0.43
N GLY A 6 -13.88 -31.85 -1.66
CA GLY A 6 -12.90 -32.87 -1.98
C GLY A 6 -12.25 -32.53 -3.30
N ALA A 7 -11.10 -33.12 -3.57
CA ALA A 7 -10.34 -32.83 -4.77
C ALA A 7 -9.90 -34.14 -5.43
N ARG A 8 -9.87 -34.10 -6.76
CA ARG A 8 -9.22 -35.15 -7.53
C ARG A 8 -7.71 -35.07 -7.30
N VAL A 9 -7.09 -36.23 -7.05
CA VAL A 9 -5.65 -36.37 -6.83
C VAL A 9 -5.09 -37.28 -7.91
N GLU A 10 -4.17 -36.76 -8.71
CA GLU A 10 -3.43 -37.52 -9.71
C GLU A 10 -1.94 -37.46 -9.38
N VAL A 11 -1.24 -38.57 -9.58
CA VAL A 11 0.22 -38.63 -9.40
C VAL A 11 0.87 -39.09 -10.67
N SER A 12 1.76 -38.25 -11.20
CA SER A 12 2.66 -38.61 -12.29
C SER A 12 4.01 -38.97 -11.70
N VAL A 13 4.55 -40.14 -12.02
CA VAL A 13 5.86 -40.60 -11.56
C VAL A 13 6.76 -41.00 -12.72
N GLN A 14 8.03 -40.64 -12.63
CA GLN A 14 9.10 -41.04 -13.54
C GLN A 14 10.09 -41.92 -12.76
N GLY A 15 10.51 -43.05 -13.35
CA GLY A 15 11.48 -43.97 -12.72
C GLY A 15 10.94 -44.86 -11.59
N GLY A 16 9.65 -44.76 -11.24
CA GLY A 16 9.02 -45.53 -10.16
C GLY A 16 7.60 -46.02 -10.46
N GLU A 17 7.00 -46.65 -9.46
CA GLU A 17 5.57 -46.99 -9.41
C GLU A 17 5.05 -46.91 -7.97
N ALA A 18 3.74 -46.69 -7.82
CA ALA A 18 3.08 -46.74 -6.52
C ALA A 18 2.84 -48.20 -6.12
N GLN A 19 3.16 -48.54 -4.87
CA GLN A 19 2.75 -49.81 -4.30
C GLN A 19 1.23 -49.80 -4.10
N THR A 20 0.55 -50.83 -4.58
CA THR A 20 -0.92 -50.87 -4.59
C THR A 20 -1.52 -51.03 -3.19
N PRO A 21 -2.60 -50.29 -2.86
CA PRO A 21 -3.24 -49.24 -3.65
C PRO A 21 -2.46 -47.90 -3.58
N GLY A 22 -2.37 -47.20 -4.72
CA GLY A 22 -1.83 -45.83 -4.77
C GLY A 22 -2.75 -44.81 -4.07
N LEU A 23 -2.49 -43.51 -4.25
CA LEU A 23 -3.40 -42.48 -3.72
C LEU A 23 -4.80 -42.63 -4.35
N PRO A 24 -5.88 -42.43 -3.58
CA PRO A 24 -7.22 -42.48 -4.12
C PRO A 24 -7.41 -41.36 -5.14
N GLU A 25 -8.17 -41.63 -6.21
CA GLU A 25 -8.49 -40.63 -7.22
C GLU A 25 -9.20 -39.41 -6.61
N PHE A 26 -9.96 -39.60 -5.52
CA PHE A 26 -10.64 -38.53 -4.81
C PHE A 26 -10.27 -38.52 -3.33
N CYS A 27 -9.86 -37.36 -2.81
CA CYS A 27 -9.59 -37.15 -1.40
C CYS A 27 -10.62 -36.16 -0.83
N ALA A 28 -11.29 -36.53 0.25
CA ALA A 28 -12.25 -35.68 0.94
C ALA A 28 -11.57 -34.82 2.01
N THR A 29 -12.08 -33.62 2.26
CA THR A 29 -11.59 -32.73 3.33
C THR A 29 -11.66 -33.41 4.69
N GLY A 30 -10.59 -33.29 5.47
CA GLY A 30 -10.43 -33.90 6.78
C GLY A 30 -9.90 -35.33 6.75
N VAL A 31 -9.87 -35.99 5.58
CA VAL A 31 -9.35 -37.34 5.40
C VAL A 31 -7.87 -37.28 4.97
N SER A 32 -7.05 -38.16 5.55
CA SER A 32 -5.68 -38.37 5.09
C SER A 32 -5.63 -39.58 4.17
N ALA A 33 -4.95 -39.44 3.03
CA ALA A 33 -4.63 -40.53 2.12
C ALA A 33 -3.11 -40.70 2.04
N SER A 34 -2.64 -41.91 1.78
CA SER A 34 -1.20 -42.17 1.69
C SER A 34 -0.90 -43.26 0.67
N ALA A 35 0.24 -43.15 0.00
CA ALA A 35 0.74 -44.17 -0.93
C ALA A 35 2.26 -44.32 -0.79
N VAL A 36 2.75 -45.55 -0.98
CA VAL A 36 4.19 -45.85 -0.96
C VAL A 36 4.71 -45.85 -2.39
N TYR A 37 5.79 -45.14 -2.67
CA TYR A 37 6.42 -45.09 -4.00
C TYR A 37 7.76 -45.81 -3.98
N LEU A 38 7.93 -46.79 -4.87
CA LEU A 38 9.16 -47.59 -4.97
C LEU A 38 9.86 -47.31 -6.31
N ALA A 39 11.18 -47.50 -6.35
CA ALA A 39 11.94 -47.49 -7.60
C ALA A 39 11.58 -48.70 -8.46
N ARG A 40 11.51 -48.52 -9.78
CA ARG A 40 11.30 -49.63 -10.73
C ARG A 40 12.42 -50.66 -10.72
N GLU A 41 13.65 -50.21 -10.50
CA GLU A 41 14.84 -51.06 -10.43
C GLU A 41 15.56 -50.84 -9.09
N PRO A 42 15.29 -51.68 -8.07
CA PRO A 42 16.01 -51.59 -6.81
C PRO A 42 17.49 -51.93 -7.02
N GLY A 43 18.42 -51.04 -6.67
CA GLY A 43 19.85 -51.38 -6.56
C GLY A 43 20.85 -50.50 -7.31
N HIS A 44 20.42 -49.61 -8.21
CA HIS A 44 21.35 -48.64 -8.81
C HIS A 44 21.65 -47.48 -7.83
N PRO A 45 22.93 -47.19 -7.54
CA PRO A 45 23.32 -46.04 -6.73
C PRO A 45 22.76 -44.75 -7.36
N GLY A 46 22.01 -43.96 -6.58
CA GLY A 46 21.37 -42.73 -7.07
C GLY A 46 19.94 -42.90 -7.60
N ASN A 47 19.35 -44.09 -7.55
CA ASN A 47 17.94 -44.26 -7.93
C ASN A 47 17.02 -43.44 -7.01
N GLN A 48 16.25 -42.54 -7.63
CA GLN A 48 15.17 -41.77 -7.04
C GLN A 48 13.92 -41.91 -7.90
N THR A 49 12.75 -41.89 -7.27
CA THR A 49 11.48 -41.74 -7.97
C THR A 49 11.12 -40.27 -7.95
N ASP A 50 11.21 -39.60 -9.10
CA ASP A 50 10.74 -38.24 -9.27
C ASP A 50 9.26 -38.27 -9.66
N GLY A 51 8.48 -37.36 -9.10
CA GLY A 51 7.06 -37.28 -9.38
C GLY A 51 6.48 -35.89 -9.24
N GLN A 52 5.25 -35.76 -9.71
CA GLN A 52 4.45 -34.57 -9.62
C GLN A 52 3.05 -34.94 -9.14
N LEU A 53 2.63 -34.30 -8.06
CA LEU A 53 1.30 -34.42 -7.49
C LEU A 53 0.41 -33.31 -8.06
N LEU A 54 -0.67 -33.72 -8.72
CA LEU A 54 -1.69 -32.83 -9.27
C LEU A 54 -2.94 -32.95 -8.40
N ILE A 55 -3.26 -31.91 -7.65
CA ILE A 55 -4.47 -31.83 -6.84
C ILE A 55 -5.37 -30.78 -7.47
N GLN A 56 -6.62 -31.14 -7.78
CA GLN A 56 -7.56 -30.22 -8.41
C GLN A 56 -7.72 -28.93 -7.58
N GLY A 57 -7.47 -27.78 -8.21
CA GLY A 57 -7.56 -26.46 -7.57
C GLY A 57 -6.30 -26.02 -6.82
N PHE A 58 -5.17 -26.70 -7.04
CA PHE A 58 -3.86 -26.33 -6.50
C PHE A 58 -2.80 -26.29 -7.61
N ASP A 59 -1.67 -25.63 -7.34
CA ASP A 59 -0.50 -25.73 -8.20
C ASP A 59 0.10 -27.15 -8.17
N PRO A 60 0.67 -27.64 -9.28
CA PRO A 60 1.40 -28.91 -9.29
C PRO A 60 2.54 -28.94 -8.26
N VAL A 61 2.67 -30.02 -7.48
CA VAL A 61 3.72 -30.15 -6.46
C VAL A 61 4.74 -31.20 -6.87
N PRO A 62 6.01 -30.84 -7.10
CA PRO A 62 7.05 -31.82 -7.34
C PRO A 62 7.39 -32.58 -6.05
N PHE A 63 7.76 -33.85 -6.18
CA PHE A 63 8.32 -34.62 -5.09
C PHE A 63 9.38 -35.59 -5.63
N ALA A 64 10.29 -36.03 -4.76
CA ALA A 64 11.21 -37.11 -5.04
C ALA A 64 11.31 -38.04 -3.83
N VAL A 65 11.46 -39.33 -4.10
CA VAL A 65 11.72 -40.36 -3.09
C VAL A 65 13.04 -41.03 -3.40
N ALA A 66 14.03 -40.86 -2.53
CA ALA A 66 15.32 -41.52 -2.64
C ALA A 66 15.24 -42.97 -2.17
N HIS A 67 15.77 -43.90 -2.97
CA HIS A 67 15.86 -45.34 -2.63
C HIS A 67 17.25 -45.74 -2.14
N THR A 68 18.17 -44.78 -2.09
CA THR A 68 19.55 -44.95 -1.63
C THR A 68 19.97 -43.74 -0.80
N LYS A 69 21.05 -43.88 -0.02
CA LYS A 69 21.60 -42.77 0.79
C LYS A 69 22.13 -41.59 -0.04
N LEU A 70 22.27 -41.76 -1.35
CA LEU A 70 22.82 -40.74 -2.26
C LEU A 70 21.73 -39.86 -2.91
N GLY A 71 20.46 -40.30 -2.90
CA GLY A 71 19.35 -39.53 -3.47
C GLY A 71 18.74 -38.54 -2.48
N ALA A 72 17.93 -37.60 -2.98
CA ALA A 72 17.18 -36.66 -2.13
C ALA A 72 15.70 -37.06 -2.03
N THR A 73 15.18 -37.14 -0.81
CA THR A 73 13.74 -37.26 -0.56
C THR A 73 13.17 -35.89 -0.24
N PHE A 74 12.19 -35.43 -1.02
CA PHE A 74 11.56 -34.14 -0.80
C PHE A 74 10.16 -34.02 -1.37
N VAL A 75 9.36 -33.08 -0.85
CA VAL A 75 8.06 -32.68 -1.39
C VAL A 75 7.98 -31.15 -1.43
N GLY A 76 7.54 -30.61 -2.56
CA GLY A 76 7.51 -29.17 -2.85
C GLY A 76 8.86 -28.60 -3.24
N ALA A 77 9.88 -28.76 -2.39
CA ALA A 77 11.23 -28.25 -2.64
C ALA A 77 12.30 -29.13 -1.99
N LEU A 78 13.51 -29.16 -2.58
CA LEU A 78 14.63 -29.97 -2.13
C LEU A 78 14.92 -29.77 -0.62
N GLY A 79 15.08 -30.87 0.11
CA GLY A 79 15.34 -30.85 1.56
C GLY A 79 14.10 -30.66 2.44
N ARG A 80 12.89 -30.51 1.88
CA ARG A 80 11.63 -30.47 2.64
C ARG A 80 10.93 -31.82 2.61
N TRP A 81 10.64 -32.40 3.76
CA TRP A 81 9.79 -33.61 3.87
C TRP A 81 8.33 -33.28 4.21
N ARG A 82 8.01 -32.00 4.47
CA ARG A 82 6.66 -31.50 4.68
C ARG A 82 6.42 -30.25 3.84
N TYR A 83 5.25 -30.16 3.25
CA TYR A 83 4.85 -29.02 2.44
C TYR A 83 3.33 -28.82 2.51
N THR A 84 2.88 -27.59 2.65
CA THR A 84 1.46 -27.26 2.56
C THR A 84 1.23 -26.51 1.27
N ASN A 85 0.52 -27.13 0.33
CA ASN A 85 0.09 -26.48 -0.91
C ASN A 85 -1.21 -25.73 -0.65
N LEU A 86 -1.31 -24.49 -1.13
CA LEU A 86 -2.44 -23.62 -0.86
C LEU A 86 -3.19 -23.28 -2.14
N GLY A 87 -4.51 -23.37 -2.10
CA GLY A 87 -5.39 -23.03 -3.21
C GLY A 87 -6.53 -22.12 -2.78
N ALA A 88 -6.95 -21.22 -3.65
CA ALA A 88 -8.13 -20.39 -3.49
C ALA A 88 -8.74 -20.13 -4.86
N GLU A 89 -9.98 -19.62 -4.89
CA GLU A 89 -10.56 -19.10 -6.12
C GLU A 89 -9.74 -17.92 -6.65
N SER A 90 -9.69 -17.77 -7.97
CA SER A 90 -8.93 -16.70 -8.60
C SER A 90 -9.47 -15.34 -8.14
N TRP A 91 -8.58 -14.49 -7.64
CA TRP A 91 -8.92 -13.16 -7.18
C TRP A 91 -8.39 -12.07 -8.12
N ASP A 92 -9.28 -11.29 -8.74
CA ASP A 92 -8.90 -10.07 -9.45
C ASP A 92 -8.65 -8.93 -8.44
N TRP A 93 -7.48 -8.97 -7.84
CA TRP A 93 -7.02 -7.98 -6.87
C TRP A 93 -6.78 -6.59 -7.48
N ARG A 94 -6.68 -6.47 -8.81
CA ARG A 94 -6.45 -5.18 -9.49
C ARG A 94 -7.74 -4.38 -9.62
N SER A 95 -8.85 -5.05 -9.95
CA SER A 95 -10.16 -4.40 -10.14
C SER A 95 -10.97 -4.26 -8.85
N ASN A 96 -10.35 -4.43 -7.69
CA ASN A 96 -11.02 -4.46 -6.39
C ASN A 96 -12.14 -5.52 -6.30
N GLY A 97 -12.00 -6.63 -7.03
CA GLY A 97 -12.96 -7.73 -6.95
C GLY A 97 -13.12 -8.28 -5.53
N ASP A 98 -14.26 -8.92 -5.29
CA ASP A 98 -14.55 -9.54 -3.99
C ASP A 98 -13.45 -10.52 -3.63
N LYS A 99 -12.89 -10.32 -2.44
CA LYS A 99 -11.79 -11.14 -1.96
C LYS A 99 -12.35 -12.50 -1.55
N PRO A 100 -11.75 -13.62 -2.00
CA PRO A 100 -12.16 -14.94 -1.53
C PRO A 100 -12.13 -15.01 0.00
N THR A 101 -13.20 -15.54 0.57
CA THR A 101 -13.39 -15.67 2.03
C THR A 101 -13.03 -17.07 2.54
N CYS A 102 -12.84 -18.03 1.63
CA CYS A 102 -12.42 -19.39 1.92
C CYS A 102 -11.22 -19.79 1.04
N GLY A 103 -10.46 -20.76 1.52
CA GLY A 103 -9.32 -21.34 0.82
C GLY A 103 -9.14 -22.80 1.22
N ARG A 104 -8.28 -23.49 0.49
CA ARG A 104 -8.00 -24.92 0.63
C ARG A 104 -6.53 -25.12 0.89
N ALA A 105 -6.20 -26.11 1.70
CA ALA A 105 -4.83 -26.52 1.98
C ALA A 105 -4.69 -28.03 1.75
N ALA A 106 -3.61 -28.43 1.11
CA ALA A 106 -3.17 -29.81 0.98
C ALA A 106 -1.85 -29.96 1.74
N ASP A 107 -1.91 -30.56 2.93
CA ASP A 107 -0.72 -30.89 3.70
C ASP A 107 -0.12 -32.18 3.15
N LEU A 108 1.15 -32.10 2.75
CA LEU A 108 1.91 -33.18 2.16
C LEU A 108 3.05 -33.53 3.09
N GLU A 109 3.25 -34.83 3.31
CA GLU A 109 4.34 -35.34 4.12
C GLU A 109 4.97 -36.56 3.45
N LEU A 110 6.30 -36.59 3.43
CA LEU A 110 7.09 -37.74 3.03
C LEU A 110 7.75 -38.36 4.25
N SER A 111 7.47 -39.64 4.49
CA SER A 111 8.12 -40.46 5.51
C SER A 111 8.75 -41.68 4.85
N GLY A 112 10.03 -41.58 4.53
CA GLY A 112 10.71 -42.56 3.68
C GLY A 112 10.12 -42.58 2.28
N ALA A 113 9.52 -43.70 1.89
CA ALA A 113 8.83 -43.89 0.62
C ALA A 113 7.32 -43.57 0.65
N LEU A 114 6.77 -43.27 1.83
CA LEU A 114 5.35 -42.98 2.02
C LEU A 114 5.07 -41.51 1.77
N LEU A 115 4.30 -41.20 0.72
CA LEU A 115 3.71 -39.89 0.48
C LEU A 115 2.31 -39.85 1.08
N GLN A 116 2.10 -38.97 2.05
CA GLN A 116 0.81 -38.70 2.66
C GLN A 116 0.27 -37.35 2.19
N VAL A 117 -1.03 -37.31 1.89
CA VAL A 117 -1.79 -36.15 1.46
C VAL A 117 -2.99 -35.97 2.38
N ARG A 118 -3.17 -34.77 2.94
CA ARG A 118 -4.34 -34.43 3.75
C ARG A 118 -4.94 -33.12 3.26
N LEU A 119 -6.22 -33.15 2.88
CA LEU A 119 -6.95 -31.94 2.51
C LEU A 119 -7.65 -31.34 3.72
N ARG A 120 -7.63 -30.02 3.84
CA ARG A 120 -8.36 -29.26 4.86
C ARG A 120 -8.67 -27.85 4.37
N ASP A 121 -9.54 -27.16 5.09
CA ASP A 121 -9.71 -25.73 4.89
C ASP A 121 -8.40 -24.99 5.24
N ALA A 122 -8.07 -23.98 4.44
CA ALA A 122 -6.98 -23.08 4.76
C ALA A 122 -7.35 -22.24 5.99
N THR A 123 -6.39 -22.04 6.89
CA THR A 123 -6.53 -21.05 7.95
C THR A 123 -6.62 -19.64 7.35
N PRO A 124 -7.16 -18.63 8.08
CA PRO A 124 -7.19 -17.25 7.60
C PRO A 124 -5.80 -16.71 7.20
N ALA A 125 -4.75 -17.13 7.91
CA ALA A 125 -3.37 -16.75 7.60
C ALA A 125 -2.87 -17.38 6.29
N GLU A 126 -3.19 -18.66 6.06
CA GLU A 126 -2.85 -19.35 4.82
C GLU A 126 -3.64 -18.81 3.63
N LEU A 127 -4.93 -18.53 3.78
CA LEU A 127 -5.72 -17.87 2.75
C LEU A 127 -5.11 -16.51 2.38
N LYS A 128 -4.74 -15.70 3.37
CA LYS A 128 -4.04 -14.43 3.13
C LYS A 128 -2.73 -14.62 2.36
N ARG A 129 -1.93 -15.62 2.73
CA ARG A 129 -0.67 -15.96 2.04
C ARG A 129 -0.89 -16.41 0.60
N CYS A 130 -1.87 -17.29 0.37
CA CYS A 130 -2.25 -17.79 -0.94
C CYS A 130 -2.67 -16.67 -1.89
N LEU A 131 -3.60 -15.82 -1.45
CA LEU A 131 -4.07 -14.67 -2.23
C LEU A 131 -2.94 -13.68 -2.53
N GLN A 132 -2.02 -13.48 -1.59
CA GLN A 132 -0.88 -12.60 -1.81
C GLN A 132 0.19 -13.21 -2.72
N MET A 133 0.34 -14.53 -2.73
CA MET A 133 1.18 -15.26 -3.70
C MET A 133 0.61 -15.10 -5.12
N GLN A 134 -0.71 -15.23 -5.30
CA GLN A 134 -1.37 -14.98 -6.58
C GLN A 134 -1.09 -13.54 -7.04
N ALA A 135 -1.34 -12.55 -6.19
CA ALA A 135 -1.11 -11.15 -6.54
C ALA A 135 0.35 -10.84 -6.90
N LEU A 136 1.31 -11.50 -6.23
CA LEU A 136 2.73 -11.38 -6.56
C LEU A 136 3.02 -11.94 -7.96
N ARG A 137 2.51 -13.13 -8.29
CA ARG A 137 2.70 -13.76 -9.61
C ARG A 137 2.09 -12.93 -10.73
N ASP A 138 0.87 -12.44 -10.54
CA ASP A 138 0.21 -11.57 -11.51
C ASP A 138 1.00 -10.27 -11.73
N ALA A 139 1.56 -9.70 -10.67
CA ALA A 139 2.40 -8.51 -10.76
C ALA A 139 3.75 -8.80 -11.44
N GLN A 140 4.36 -9.97 -11.20
CA GLN A 140 5.60 -10.41 -11.86
C GLN A 140 5.42 -10.58 -13.37
N ALA A 141 4.25 -11.06 -13.80
CA ALA A 141 3.90 -11.23 -15.21
C ALA A 141 3.61 -9.90 -15.93
N GLY A 142 3.41 -8.80 -15.20
CA GLY A 142 3.23 -7.47 -15.77
C GLY A 142 4.53 -6.69 -15.92
N ASP A 143 4.42 -5.51 -16.53
CA ASP A 143 5.54 -4.57 -16.73
C ASP A 143 5.42 -3.30 -15.86
N ASN A 144 4.57 -3.32 -14.82
CA ASN A 144 4.43 -2.20 -13.89
C ASN A 144 5.34 -2.38 -12.66
N TYR A 145 6.42 -1.60 -12.60
CA TYR A 145 7.43 -1.67 -11.54
C TYR A 145 6.83 -1.43 -10.15
N ASP A 146 6.02 -0.38 -9.99
CA ASP A 146 5.43 -0.02 -8.69
C ASP A 146 4.48 -1.09 -8.18
N THR A 147 3.71 -1.68 -9.09
CA THR A 147 2.78 -2.76 -8.76
C THR A 147 3.53 -4.00 -8.28
N LEU A 148 4.58 -4.43 -8.97
CA LEU A 148 5.41 -5.55 -8.51
C LEU A 148 6.10 -5.23 -7.19
N HIS A 149 6.67 -4.04 -7.05
CA HIS A 149 7.33 -3.60 -5.83
C HIS A 149 6.38 -3.64 -4.62
N ALA A 150 5.16 -3.12 -4.78
CA ALA A 150 4.15 -3.12 -3.73
C ALA A 150 3.68 -4.54 -3.37
N GLN A 151 3.43 -5.41 -4.35
CA GLN A 151 3.03 -6.79 -4.07
C GLN A 151 4.15 -7.59 -3.42
N LEU A 152 5.42 -7.33 -3.76
CA LEU A 152 6.57 -7.94 -3.06
C LEU A 152 6.60 -7.57 -1.58
N ALA A 153 6.40 -6.29 -1.25
CA ALA A 153 6.34 -5.85 0.15
C ALA A 153 5.19 -6.51 0.92
N LYS A 154 3.99 -6.57 0.31
CA LYS A 154 2.82 -7.25 0.89
C LYS A 154 3.04 -8.76 1.05
N ALA A 155 3.70 -9.39 0.09
CA ALA A 155 4.06 -10.82 0.12
C ALA A 155 5.01 -11.16 1.27
N ARG A 156 6.02 -10.32 1.54
CA ARG A 156 6.89 -10.47 2.73
C ARG A 156 6.07 -10.44 4.02
N LEU A 157 5.15 -9.48 4.16
CA LEU A 157 4.30 -9.36 5.36
C LEU A 157 3.29 -10.51 5.51
N ALA A 158 2.85 -11.10 4.40
CA ALA A 158 1.97 -12.27 4.41
C ALA A 158 2.71 -13.61 4.63
N GLY A 159 4.04 -13.58 4.70
CA GLY A 159 4.88 -14.78 4.87
C GLY A 159 4.86 -15.69 3.64
N VAL A 160 4.82 -15.12 2.43
CA VAL A 160 4.97 -15.86 1.16
C VAL A 160 6.36 -16.51 1.09
N ASP A 161 6.45 -17.68 0.42
CA ASP A 161 7.69 -18.46 0.31
C ASP A 161 8.87 -17.64 -0.23
N ARG A 162 10.04 -17.84 0.38
CA ARG A 162 11.29 -17.12 0.06
C ARG A 162 11.65 -17.18 -1.41
N GLU A 163 11.51 -18.35 -2.05
CA GLU A 163 11.84 -18.53 -3.47
C GLU A 163 10.98 -17.66 -4.40
N ALA A 164 9.69 -17.48 -4.08
CA ALA A 164 8.82 -16.60 -4.85
C ALA A 164 9.21 -15.13 -4.68
N LEU A 165 9.62 -14.74 -3.46
CA LEU A 165 10.14 -13.40 -3.16
C LEU A 165 11.45 -13.13 -3.92
N GLU A 166 12.39 -14.09 -3.91
CA GLU A 166 13.68 -13.99 -4.62
C GLU A 166 13.48 -13.80 -6.13
N ARG A 167 12.59 -14.57 -6.76
CA ARG A 167 12.25 -14.38 -8.18
C ARG A 167 11.65 -13.01 -8.47
N ALA A 168 10.80 -12.50 -7.58
CA ALA A 168 10.22 -11.16 -7.73
C ALA A 168 11.26 -10.05 -7.58
N GLU A 169 12.21 -10.21 -6.65
CA GLU A 169 13.34 -9.30 -6.47
C GLU A 169 14.26 -9.27 -7.70
N GLU A 170 14.55 -10.43 -8.28
CA GLU A 170 15.34 -10.52 -9.51
C GLU A 170 14.64 -9.80 -10.67
N ARG A 171 13.33 -10.03 -10.85
CA ARG A 171 12.53 -9.31 -11.84
C ARG A 171 12.56 -7.80 -11.63
N LEU A 172 12.41 -7.31 -10.39
CA LEU A 172 12.51 -5.87 -10.09
C LEU A 172 13.88 -5.30 -10.44
N LYS A 173 14.98 -6.03 -10.17
CA LYS A 173 16.34 -5.60 -10.55
C LYS A 173 16.45 -5.46 -12.07
N ASP A 174 15.86 -6.37 -12.84
CA ASP A 174 15.90 -6.29 -14.30
C ASP A 174 15.05 -5.14 -14.85
N MET A 175 13.84 -4.94 -14.31
CA MET A 175 13.01 -3.77 -14.64
C MET A 175 13.71 -2.45 -14.32
N ARG A 176 14.47 -2.41 -13.22
CA ARG A 176 15.27 -1.25 -12.85
C ARG A 176 16.37 -0.96 -13.88
N LYS A 177 17.11 -1.98 -14.35
CA LYS A 177 18.12 -1.83 -15.42
C LYS A 177 17.51 -1.28 -16.72
N GLN A 178 16.24 -1.59 -16.97
CA GLN A 178 15.47 -1.10 -18.12
C GLN A 178 14.92 0.32 -17.91
N GLY A 179 15.11 0.94 -16.74
CA GLY A 179 14.59 2.28 -16.44
C GLY A 179 13.11 2.34 -16.05
N LEU A 180 12.42 1.19 -15.94
CA LEU A 180 10.96 1.14 -15.67
C LEU A 180 10.54 1.62 -14.27
N HIS A 181 11.51 1.96 -13.42
CA HIS A 181 11.30 2.52 -12.08
C HIS A 181 11.18 4.06 -12.08
N VAL A 182 11.46 4.70 -13.21
CA VAL A 182 11.33 6.15 -13.42
C VAL A 182 10.15 6.40 -14.35
N HIS A 183 9.15 7.11 -13.84
CA HIS A 183 7.97 7.47 -14.62
C HIS A 183 8.23 8.69 -15.50
N GLU A 184 7.47 8.78 -16.59
CA GLU A 184 7.43 9.98 -17.42
C GLU A 184 7.07 11.22 -16.58
N GLY A 185 7.78 12.33 -16.78
CA GLY A 185 7.61 13.56 -16.01
C GLY A 185 8.14 13.52 -14.57
N CYS A 186 8.75 12.40 -14.15
CA CYS A 186 9.42 12.26 -12.85
C CYS A 186 10.94 12.28 -12.95
N SER A 187 11.49 12.64 -14.12
CA SER A 187 12.93 12.78 -14.28
C SER A 187 13.43 13.94 -13.43
N LYS A 188 14.72 13.88 -13.03
CA LYS A 188 15.34 14.95 -12.26
C LYS A 188 15.38 16.27 -13.04
N ASP A 189 15.48 16.20 -14.36
CA ASP A 189 15.49 17.39 -15.21
C ASP A 189 14.10 18.03 -15.31
N ASP A 190 13.04 17.23 -15.45
CA ASP A 190 11.66 17.72 -15.40
C ASP A 190 11.36 18.37 -14.04
N LEU A 191 11.73 17.70 -12.95
CA LEU A 191 11.54 18.21 -11.59
C LEU A 191 12.26 19.55 -11.40
N ARG A 192 13.52 19.66 -11.86
CA ARG A 192 14.31 20.89 -11.79
C ARG A 192 13.70 22.02 -12.62
N ALA A 193 13.20 21.73 -13.82
CA ALA A 193 12.61 22.74 -14.69
C ALA A 193 11.27 23.27 -14.15
N LEU A 194 10.45 22.39 -13.60
CA LEU A 194 9.08 22.70 -13.20
C LEU A 194 8.98 23.24 -11.76
N MET A 195 9.81 22.77 -10.82
CA MET A 195 9.79 23.20 -9.40
C MET A 195 10.69 24.41 -9.11
N THR A 196 10.84 25.33 -10.05
CA THR A 196 11.66 26.53 -9.82
C THR A 196 10.92 27.55 -8.95
N TRP A 197 11.59 28.08 -7.91
CA TRP A 197 10.97 29.08 -7.02
C TRP A 197 10.55 30.36 -7.75
N SER A 198 11.24 30.75 -8.82
CA SER A 198 10.85 31.90 -9.64
C SER A 198 9.47 31.78 -10.27
N ARG A 199 8.90 30.56 -10.34
CA ARG A 199 7.54 30.31 -10.81
C ARG A 199 6.51 30.33 -9.68
N VAL A 200 6.94 30.39 -8.42
CA VAL A 200 6.03 30.39 -7.27
C VAL A 200 5.12 31.60 -7.32
N SER A 201 3.82 31.35 -7.39
CA SER A 201 2.81 32.39 -7.50
C SER A 201 2.14 32.64 -6.15
N ARG A 202 2.17 33.89 -5.68
CA ARG A 202 1.38 34.33 -4.53
C ARG A 202 0.07 34.92 -5.03
N ARG A 203 -1.05 34.25 -4.75
CA ARG A 203 -2.38 34.83 -4.95
C ARG A 203 -2.73 35.64 -3.71
N THR A 204 -2.99 36.92 -3.91
CA THR A 204 -3.56 37.85 -2.93
C THR A 204 -4.98 38.15 -3.39
N GLY A 205 -5.97 37.55 -2.75
CA GLY A 205 -7.37 37.77 -3.08
C GLY A 205 -8.25 37.11 -2.03
N ALA A 206 -9.22 37.87 -1.51
CA ALA A 206 -10.28 37.31 -0.68
C ALA A 206 -11.26 36.62 -1.62
N GLU A 207 -11.35 35.30 -1.56
CA GLU A 207 -12.55 34.58 -1.98
C GLU A 207 -12.52 33.23 -1.25
N GLU A 208 -12.88 33.29 0.03
CA GLU A 208 -13.58 32.18 0.66
C GLU A 208 -14.97 32.16 0.02
N SER A 209 -15.22 31.16 -0.84
CA SER A 209 -16.54 30.95 -1.39
C SER A 209 -17.17 29.76 -0.67
N GLU A 210 -18.29 30.01 0.01
CA GLU A 210 -19.11 29.00 0.66
C GLU A 210 -20.38 28.80 -0.17
N VAL A 211 -20.63 27.56 -0.59
CA VAL A 211 -21.87 27.17 -1.25
C VAL A 211 -22.64 26.30 -0.27
N CYS A 212 -23.62 26.90 0.39
CA CYS A 212 -24.52 26.22 1.32
C CYS A 212 -25.53 25.34 0.58
N CYS A 213 -26.11 24.39 1.30
CA CYS A 213 -27.20 23.58 0.79
C CYS A 213 -28.39 24.46 0.38
N SER A 214 -28.73 24.40 -0.91
CA SER A 214 -29.83 25.19 -1.48
C SER A 214 -31.21 24.64 -1.12
N ALA A 215 -31.29 23.41 -0.61
CA ALA A 215 -32.55 22.75 -0.29
C ALA A 215 -33.17 23.26 1.02
N ASN A 216 -32.35 23.62 2.01
CA ASN A 216 -32.79 24.16 3.30
C ASN A 216 -31.68 25.03 3.93
N ALA A 217 -32.02 26.25 4.33
CA ALA A 217 -31.10 27.16 5.03
C ALA A 217 -30.63 26.57 6.38
N ASP A 218 -31.52 25.84 7.07
CA ASP A 218 -31.25 25.18 8.35
C ASP A 218 -30.81 23.72 8.16
N CYS A 219 -30.24 23.37 7.00
CA CYS A 219 -29.65 22.04 6.81
C CYS A 219 -28.54 21.82 7.85
N PRO A 220 -28.50 20.66 8.54
CA PRO A 220 -27.37 20.30 9.41
C PRO A 220 -26.01 20.38 8.70
N CYS A 221 -26.00 20.15 7.39
CA CYS A 221 -24.82 20.26 6.55
C CYS A 221 -24.25 21.69 6.40
N ASN A 222 -25.03 22.72 6.73
CA ASN A 222 -24.60 24.12 6.73
C ASN A 222 -23.88 24.51 8.03
N GLU A 223 -23.87 23.66 9.06
CA GLU A 223 -23.11 23.90 10.29
C GLU A 223 -21.61 23.94 9.98
N ARG A 224 -20.91 24.98 10.45
CA ARG A 224 -19.46 25.15 10.19
C ARG A 224 -18.62 24.07 10.86
N GLU A 225 -18.97 23.73 12.09
CA GLU A 225 -18.30 22.70 12.87
C GLU A 225 -19.35 21.91 13.65
N ASN A 226 -19.42 20.60 13.44
CA ASN A 226 -20.25 19.72 14.27
C ASN A 226 -19.53 19.42 15.60
N PRO A 227 -20.26 18.96 16.64
CA PRO A 227 -19.64 18.61 17.93
C PRO A 227 -18.45 17.66 17.79
N GLY A 228 -17.28 18.09 18.28
CA GLY A 228 -16.03 17.32 18.27
C GLY A 228 -15.22 17.41 16.98
N GLU A 229 -15.73 18.03 15.92
CA GLU A 229 -14.95 18.33 14.72
C GLU A 229 -13.95 19.45 15.01
N VAL A 230 -12.74 19.34 14.44
CA VAL A 230 -11.74 20.40 14.47
C VAL A 230 -11.17 20.53 13.07
N LEU A 231 -11.21 21.75 12.52
CA LEU A 231 -10.47 22.17 11.33
C LEU A 231 -9.80 23.51 11.62
N SER A 232 -8.49 23.56 11.53
CA SER A 232 -7.71 24.79 11.75
C SER A 232 -6.79 25.05 10.59
N ILE A 233 -6.71 26.31 10.14
CA ILE A 233 -5.67 26.78 9.22
C ILE A 233 -4.90 27.87 9.95
N VAL A 234 -3.61 27.63 10.15
CA VAL A 234 -2.69 28.53 10.86
C VAL A 234 -1.74 29.16 9.84
N PRO A 235 -1.91 30.45 9.51
CA PRO A 235 -1.02 31.13 8.58
C PRO A 235 0.41 31.21 9.10
N GLY A 236 1.40 31.00 8.23
CA GLY A 236 2.82 31.16 8.57
C GLY A 236 3.34 30.19 9.65
N ALA A 237 2.65 29.08 9.91
CA ALA A 237 3.05 28.06 10.88
C ALA A 237 4.49 27.55 10.66
N VAL A 238 4.92 27.35 9.41
CA VAL A 238 6.28 26.86 9.12
C VAL A 238 7.35 27.84 9.61
N GLU A 239 7.15 29.15 9.39
CA GLU A 239 8.09 30.17 9.86
C GLU A 239 8.07 30.29 11.39
N ALA A 240 6.90 30.14 12.02
CA ALA A 240 6.78 30.13 13.47
C ALA A 240 7.57 28.96 14.10
N ILE A 241 7.61 27.81 13.44
CA ILE A 241 8.27 26.59 13.93
C ILE A 241 9.78 26.62 13.64
N LEU A 242 10.16 26.98 12.42
CA LEU A 242 11.52 26.79 11.89
C LEU A 242 12.33 28.09 11.80
N GLY A 243 11.70 29.25 11.94
CA GLY A 243 12.30 30.57 11.83
C GLY A 243 11.90 31.34 10.56
N SER A 244 12.26 32.62 10.50
CA SER A 244 11.91 33.52 9.39
C SER A 244 12.47 33.02 8.05
N GLY A 245 11.63 33.00 7.01
CA GLY A 245 11.99 32.53 5.67
C GLY A 245 12.13 31.01 5.52
N ALA A 246 11.76 30.25 6.56
CA ALA A 246 11.96 28.80 6.57
C ALA A 246 11.02 28.04 5.63
N ASP A 247 9.90 28.63 5.19
CA ASP A 247 9.02 28.03 4.19
C ASP A 247 9.71 27.93 2.82
N HIS A 248 10.37 29.00 2.39
CA HIS A 248 11.19 29.05 1.19
C HIS A 248 12.39 28.11 1.30
N GLU A 249 13.06 28.11 2.45
CA GLU A 249 14.18 27.20 2.71
C GLU A 249 13.76 25.73 2.65
N LEU A 250 12.64 25.37 3.29
CA LEU A 250 12.13 24.00 3.32
C LEU A 250 11.72 23.53 1.93
N TYR A 251 11.10 24.42 1.13
CA TYR A 251 10.78 24.14 -0.26
C TYR A 251 12.03 23.72 -1.05
N HIS A 252 13.10 24.51 -0.97
CA HIS A 252 14.36 24.20 -1.65
C HIS A 252 15.01 22.94 -1.10
N ALA A 253 15.01 22.76 0.23
CA ALA A 253 15.60 21.59 0.86
C ALA A 253 14.90 20.28 0.41
N LEU A 254 13.57 20.29 0.28
CA LEU A 254 12.80 19.14 -0.22
C LEU A 254 13.03 18.89 -1.71
N LEU A 255 13.12 19.95 -2.52
CA LEU A 255 13.43 19.83 -3.95
C LEU A 255 14.84 19.26 -4.18
N GLU A 256 15.85 19.82 -3.53
CA GLU A 256 17.23 19.34 -3.62
C GLU A 256 17.35 17.89 -3.12
N ALA A 257 16.64 17.54 -2.05
CA ALA A 257 16.55 16.16 -1.60
C ALA A 257 15.96 15.23 -2.68
N ALA A 258 14.86 15.64 -3.33
CA ALA A 258 14.26 14.85 -4.40
C ALA A 258 15.19 14.70 -5.62
N LEU A 259 16.02 15.71 -5.92
CA LEU A 259 17.02 15.67 -7.00
C LEU A 259 18.26 14.82 -6.65
N THR A 260 18.62 14.71 -5.37
CA THR A 260 19.81 13.97 -4.91
C THR A 260 19.52 12.52 -4.60
N CYS A 261 18.29 12.20 -4.18
CA CYS A 261 17.86 10.82 -3.91
C CYS A 261 17.94 9.90 -5.15
N GLU A 262 17.81 8.60 -4.86
CA GLU A 262 17.74 7.54 -5.86
C GLU A 262 16.60 7.81 -6.87
N GLU A 263 16.87 7.60 -8.16
CA GLU A 263 15.83 7.71 -9.18
C GLU A 263 14.69 6.75 -8.87
N GLY A 264 13.46 7.21 -9.10
CA GLY A 264 12.27 6.50 -8.67
C GLY A 264 11.78 6.85 -7.26
N SER A 265 12.51 7.62 -6.43
CA SER A 265 11.96 8.16 -5.15
C SER A 265 10.82 9.17 -5.34
N VAL A 266 10.71 9.76 -6.54
CA VAL A 266 9.60 10.60 -6.97
C VAL A 266 8.74 9.82 -7.97
N TRP A 267 7.42 9.84 -7.79
CA TRP A 267 6.50 9.01 -8.56
C TRP A 267 5.10 9.64 -8.68
N PRO A 268 4.34 9.37 -9.75
CA PRO A 268 3.04 9.98 -9.98
C PRO A 268 1.95 9.33 -9.12
N ALA A 269 1.06 10.14 -8.56
CA ALA A 269 -0.10 9.67 -7.80
C ALA A 269 -1.24 10.69 -7.81
N GLY A 270 -2.34 10.41 -8.52
CA GLY A 270 -3.56 11.22 -8.49
C GLY A 270 -3.32 12.70 -8.80
N GLY A 271 -2.82 12.99 -10.01
CA GLY A 271 -2.65 14.35 -10.53
C GLY A 271 -1.43 15.13 -10.03
N LYS A 272 -0.59 14.52 -9.18
CA LYS A 272 0.60 15.11 -8.56
C LYS A 272 1.74 14.08 -8.49
N LEU A 273 2.90 14.50 -8.01
CA LEU A 273 4.00 13.58 -7.68
C LEU A 273 4.10 13.40 -6.16
N ILE A 274 4.55 12.22 -5.72
CA ILE A 274 4.88 11.93 -4.33
C ILE A 274 6.38 11.73 -4.23
N PHE A 275 7.00 12.34 -3.21
CA PHE A 275 8.37 12.07 -2.81
C PHE A 275 8.37 11.21 -1.54
N SER A 276 8.97 10.02 -1.65
CA SER A 276 9.04 9.05 -0.55
C SER A 276 10.35 8.27 -0.58
N ALA A 277 10.57 7.44 0.43
CA ALA A 277 11.57 6.37 0.35
C ALA A 277 11.36 5.55 -0.94
N PHE A 278 12.45 5.02 -1.50
CA PHE A 278 12.43 4.25 -2.75
C PHE A 278 11.49 3.03 -2.66
N ASP A 279 11.39 2.43 -1.48
CA ASP A 279 10.48 1.32 -1.21
C ASP A 279 9.01 1.73 -0.98
N ARG A 280 8.67 2.98 -1.32
CA ARG A 280 7.35 3.62 -1.15
C ARG A 280 6.88 3.68 0.31
N LYS A 281 7.75 3.42 1.30
CA LYS A 281 7.39 3.57 2.70
C LYS A 281 7.24 5.05 3.04
N GLN A 282 6.05 5.39 3.54
CA GLN A 282 5.71 6.74 3.97
C GLN A 282 5.88 6.92 5.48
N SER A 283 6.67 6.11 6.18
CA SER A 283 6.97 6.39 7.59
C SER A 283 7.98 7.53 7.70
N VAL A 284 7.85 8.37 8.75
CA VAL A 284 8.80 9.46 9.02
C VAL A 284 10.24 8.94 9.08
N ILE A 285 10.44 7.80 9.76
CA ILE A 285 11.77 7.18 9.91
C ILE A 285 12.35 6.79 8.53
N ALA A 286 11.54 6.25 7.63
CA ALA A 286 12.01 5.88 6.29
C ALA A 286 12.40 7.12 5.48
N LEU A 287 11.58 8.19 5.54
CA LEU A 287 11.87 9.45 4.88
C LEU A 287 13.14 10.11 5.43
N VAL A 288 13.26 10.25 6.75
CA VAL A 288 14.43 10.81 7.43
C VAL A 288 15.70 10.04 7.08
N ARG A 289 15.69 8.71 7.15
CA ARG A 289 16.84 7.88 6.80
C ARG A 289 17.27 8.06 5.35
N MET A 290 16.31 8.16 4.42
CA MET A 290 16.59 8.43 3.01
C MET A 290 17.24 9.81 2.83
N LEU A 291 16.72 10.84 3.50
CA LEU A 291 17.29 12.19 3.46
C LEU A 291 18.71 12.24 4.03
N GLU A 292 18.97 11.55 5.13
CA GLU A 292 20.31 11.47 5.72
C GLU A 292 21.30 10.73 4.81
N THR A 293 20.86 9.63 4.20
CA THR A 293 21.68 8.82 3.29
C THR A 293 22.04 9.58 2.01
N SER A 294 21.14 10.45 1.53
CA SER A 294 21.38 11.34 0.38
C SER A 294 22.16 12.62 0.73
N GLY A 295 22.60 12.80 1.98
CA GLY A 295 23.33 13.99 2.41
C GLY A 295 22.44 15.20 2.74
N SER A 296 21.12 15.06 2.66
CA SER A 296 20.12 16.10 2.93
C SER A 296 19.80 16.28 4.43
N LYS A 297 20.85 16.34 5.27
CA LYS A 297 20.73 16.42 6.75
C LYS A 297 19.91 17.61 7.24
N ARG A 298 20.01 18.76 6.55
CA ARG A 298 19.25 19.97 6.88
C ARG A 298 17.75 19.75 6.67
N CYS A 299 17.36 19.18 5.53
CA CYS A 299 15.97 18.82 5.24
C CYS A 299 15.42 17.83 6.28
N SER A 300 16.22 16.82 6.64
CA SER A 300 15.86 15.85 7.68
C SER A 300 15.57 16.53 9.02
N LYS A 301 16.45 17.45 9.45
CA LYS A 301 16.26 18.22 10.69
C LYS A 301 14.98 19.06 10.67
N MET A 302 14.74 19.82 9.60
CA MET A 302 13.54 20.65 9.47
C MET A 302 12.25 19.81 9.53
N LEU A 303 12.23 18.63 8.88
CA LEU A 303 11.08 17.72 8.97
C LEU A 303 10.89 17.17 10.39
N LEU A 304 11.96 16.82 11.09
CA LEU A 304 11.88 16.37 12.48
C LEU A 304 11.38 17.47 13.42
N ASP A 305 11.76 18.73 13.19
CA ASP A 305 11.27 19.88 13.96
C ASP A 305 9.76 20.11 13.71
N LEU A 306 9.29 19.96 12.45
CA LEU A 306 7.85 19.98 12.15
C LEU A 306 7.11 18.79 12.78
N VAL A 307 7.68 17.58 12.75
CA VAL A 307 7.10 16.40 13.41
C VAL A 307 6.95 16.64 14.90
N LYS A 308 8.02 17.10 15.56
CA LYS A 308 8.00 17.41 16.99
C LYS A 308 6.92 18.44 17.34
N HIS A 309 6.80 19.51 16.55
CA HIS A 309 5.75 20.49 16.75
C HIS A 309 4.36 19.85 16.57
N ALA A 310 4.14 19.07 15.51
CA ALA A 310 2.85 18.44 15.24
C ALA A 310 2.40 17.52 16.39
N GLU A 311 3.31 16.70 16.93
CA GLU A 311 3.02 15.82 18.05
C GLU A 311 2.71 16.60 19.35
N GLN A 312 3.36 17.74 19.55
CA GLN A 312 3.17 18.59 20.73
C GLN A 312 1.85 19.39 20.66
N GLU A 313 1.55 19.98 19.51
CA GLU A 313 0.42 20.90 19.34
C GLU A 313 -0.90 20.16 19.14
N TYR A 314 -0.92 19.13 18.30
CA TYR A 314 -2.16 18.46 17.89
C TYR A 314 -2.38 17.13 18.63
N GLY A 315 -1.40 16.68 19.39
CA GLY A 315 -1.40 15.39 20.07
C GLY A 315 -1.20 14.20 19.12
N GLY A 316 -1.04 13.01 19.72
CA GLY A 316 -0.69 11.80 18.98
C GLY A 316 0.80 11.73 18.61
N PHE A 317 1.15 10.76 17.77
CA PHE A 317 2.51 10.61 17.23
C PHE A 317 2.46 10.52 15.71
N VAL A 318 3.44 11.08 14.99
CA VAL A 318 3.42 11.03 13.53
C VAL A 318 3.73 9.59 13.07
N THR A 319 2.73 8.91 12.52
CA THR A 319 2.84 7.54 12.03
C THR A 319 3.36 7.48 10.59
N ALA A 320 2.98 8.47 9.79
CA ALA A 320 3.31 8.56 8.37
C ALA A 320 3.47 10.02 7.94
N ALA A 321 4.29 10.21 6.91
CA ALA A 321 4.54 11.47 6.24
C ALA A 321 4.45 11.29 4.73
N GLN A 322 3.72 12.18 4.07
CA GLN A 322 3.61 12.22 2.62
C GLN A 322 4.02 13.61 2.11
N VAL A 323 5.03 13.64 1.26
CA VAL A 323 5.48 14.86 0.59
C VAL A 323 4.92 14.86 -0.84
N ASN A 324 4.06 15.82 -1.13
CA ASN A 324 3.34 15.95 -2.38
C ASN A 324 3.89 17.12 -3.19
N PHE A 325 4.25 16.88 -4.45
CA PHE A 325 4.76 17.87 -5.38
C PHE A 325 3.67 18.17 -6.42
N HIS A 326 3.20 19.42 -6.40
CA HIS A 326 2.28 19.98 -7.37
C HIS A 326 3.07 20.86 -8.33
N MET A 327 3.28 20.39 -9.55
CA MET A 327 4.23 21.01 -10.48
C MET A 327 3.74 22.37 -11.04
N HIS A 328 2.42 22.54 -11.15
CA HIS A 328 1.77 23.69 -11.76
C HIS A 328 0.26 23.71 -11.45
N GLY A 329 -0.49 24.71 -11.92
CA GLY A 329 -1.94 24.86 -11.71
C GLY A 329 -2.81 23.69 -12.20
N GLY A 330 -2.37 22.95 -13.23
CA GLY A 330 -3.05 21.75 -13.71
C GLY A 330 -2.81 20.47 -12.88
N SER A 331 -1.91 20.49 -11.90
CA SER A 331 -1.75 19.37 -10.96
C SER A 331 -2.85 19.41 -9.92
N PHE A 332 -3.28 18.28 -9.37
CA PHE A 332 -4.39 18.23 -8.41
C PHE A 332 -4.15 17.21 -7.29
N HIS A 333 -5.00 17.27 -6.28
CA HIS A 333 -5.16 16.25 -5.25
C HIS A 333 -6.66 15.96 -5.17
N ASP A 334 -7.04 14.72 -5.49
CA ASP A 334 -8.45 14.31 -5.56
C ASP A 334 -9.22 14.60 -4.26
N GLN A 335 -10.52 14.84 -4.41
CA GLN A 335 -11.42 14.98 -3.28
C GLN A 335 -11.54 13.64 -2.56
N HIS A 336 -11.18 13.59 -1.28
CA HIS A 336 -11.10 12.33 -0.53
C HIS A 336 -11.21 12.54 0.99
N ARG A 337 -11.40 11.43 1.71
CA ARG A 337 -11.14 11.31 3.15
C ARG A 337 -9.78 10.65 3.34
N ASP A 338 -9.02 11.10 4.32
CA ASP A 338 -7.80 10.40 4.72
C ASP A 338 -8.11 9.02 5.30
N ILE A 339 -7.18 8.09 5.13
CA ILE A 339 -7.29 6.72 5.65
C ILE A 339 -6.77 6.69 7.09
N TYR A 340 -7.68 6.68 8.07
CA TYR A 340 -7.37 6.69 9.49
C TYR A 340 -7.42 5.31 10.15
N SER A 341 -7.77 4.25 9.43
CA SER A 341 -7.77 2.89 10.00
C SER A 341 -7.33 1.82 9.00
N ALA A 342 -6.79 0.72 9.53
CA ALA A 342 -6.46 -0.48 8.75
C ALA A 342 -7.67 -1.14 8.06
N LYS A 343 -8.90 -0.76 8.45
CA LYS A 343 -10.14 -1.24 7.82
C LYS A 343 -10.40 -0.57 6.47
N GLN A 344 -9.86 0.64 6.26
CA GLN A 344 -9.94 1.35 5.00
C GLN A 344 -8.84 0.84 4.06
N ARG A 345 -9.23 0.50 2.83
CA ARG A 345 -8.30 -0.06 1.83
C ARG A 345 -7.41 1.05 1.30
N ALA A 346 -6.11 0.96 1.59
CA ALA A 346 -5.12 1.74 0.85
C ALA A 346 -5.03 1.23 -0.60
N GLY A 347 -4.64 2.11 -1.52
CA GLY A 347 -4.51 1.76 -2.94
C GLY A 347 -3.64 0.51 -3.18
N PRO A 348 -3.77 -0.16 -4.34
CA PRO A 348 -3.09 -1.44 -4.61
C PRO A 348 -1.56 -1.34 -4.51
N ASN A 349 -1.00 -0.15 -4.70
CA ASN A 349 0.44 0.11 -4.60
C ASN A 349 0.91 0.63 -3.23
N CYS A 350 0.01 0.87 -2.27
CA CYS A 350 0.38 1.33 -0.94
C CYS A 350 0.97 0.18 -0.10
N THR A 351 2.11 0.42 0.54
CA THR A 351 2.82 -0.53 1.41
C THR A 351 2.69 -0.21 2.90
N CYS A 352 1.96 0.85 3.24
CA CYS A 352 1.81 1.33 4.61
C CYS A 352 0.92 0.39 5.45
N SER A 353 1.35 0.15 6.70
CA SER A 353 0.49 -0.40 7.74
C SER A 353 -0.07 0.75 8.58
N PHE A 354 -1.34 1.09 8.35
CA PHE A 354 -1.99 2.18 9.09
C PHE A 354 -2.29 1.75 10.53
N ARG A 355 -1.82 2.55 11.48
CA ARG A 355 -2.38 2.58 12.83
C ARG A 355 -3.62 3.45 12.83
N GLU A 356 -4.44 3.31 13.86
CA GLU A 356 -5.55 4.23 14.07
C GLU A 356 -5.01 5.66 14.22
N CYS A 357 -5.45 6.54 13.33
CA CYS A 357 -5.03 7.93 13.29
C CYS A 357 -6.09 8.84 13.93
N VAL A 358 -5.63 9.84 14.68
CA VAL A 358 -6.45 10.85 15.39
C VAL A 358 -6.61 12.16 14.63
N GLY A 359 -5.76 12.41 13.63
CA GLY A 359 -5.83 13.60 12.80
C GLY A 359 -4.73 13.64 11.75
N THR A 360 -4.80 14.70 10.94
CA THR A 360 -3.81 15.02 9.91
C THR A 360 -3.42 16.47 10.05
N VAL A 361 -2.13 16.77 9.95
CA VAL A 361 -1.63 18.13 9.72
C VAL A 361 -0.90 18.20 8.37
N CYS A 362 -1.17 19.24 7.60
CA CYS A 362 -0.60 19.45 6.28
C CYS A 362 0.03 20.85 6.20
N TYR A 363 1.34 20.89 5.98
CA TYR A 363 2.10 22.12 5.75
C TYR A 363 2.18 22.42 4.25
N SER A 364 1.95 23.68 3.86
CA SER A 364 1.99 24.13 2.47
C SER A 364 3.22 24.99 2.21
N LEU A 365 3.90 24.77 1.07
CA LEU A 365 5.11 25.48 0.67
C LEU A 365 5.03 25.89 -0.81
N GLY A 366 5.46 27.10 -1.15
CA GLY A 366 5.48 27.59 -2.53
C GLY A 366 4.17 28.25 -2.95
N SER A 367 3.62 27.87 -4.11
CA SER A 367 2.49 28.61 -4.71
C SER A 367 1.21 28.48 -3.91
N SER A 368 0.46 29.59 -3.79
CA SER A 368 -0.89 29.58 -3.21
C SER A 368 -1.80 28.66 -4.01
N ARG A 369 -2.56 27.79 -3.34
CA ARG A 369 -3.57 26.94 -3.96
C ARG A 369 -4.86 26.94 -3.15
N THR A 370 -5.99 26.83 -3.82
CA THR A 370 -7.26 26.61 -3.15
C THR A 370 -7.35 25.16 -2.68
N CYS A 371 -7.77 24.95 -1.44
CA CYS A 371 -8.27 23.69 -0.93
C CYS A 371 -9.79 23.72 -0.96
N VAL A 372 -10.39 22.65 -1.47
CA VAL A 372 -11.83 22.44 -1.49
C VAL A 372 -12.17 21.50 -0.34
N LEU A 373 -13.11 21.92 0.50
CA LEU A 373 -13.62 21.19 1.65
C LEU A 373 -15.10 20.93 1.42
N GLU A 374 -15.55 19.69 1.55
CA GLU A 374 -16.97 19.34 1.31
C GLU A 374 -17.54 18.55 2.48
N THR A 375 -18.62 19.07 3.08
CA THR A 375 -19.44 18.34 4.06
C THR A 375 -20.21 17.26 3.31
N MET A 376 -19.97 15.99 3.66
CA MET A 376 -20.64 14.85 3.07
C MET A 376 -21.92 14.51 3.83
N VAL A 377 -22.90 13.92 3.15
CA VAL A 377 -24.15 13.40 3.75
C VAL A 377 -24.37 11.92 3.39
N ASP A 378 -23.28 11.22 3.09
CA ASP A 378 -23.27 9.80 2.75
C ASP A 378 -23.39 8.90 4.00
N GLU A 379 -23.45 7.59 3.78
CA GLU A 379 -23.60 6.59 4.87
C GLU A 379 -22.43 6.60 5.87
N SER A 380 -21.28 7.15 5.49
CA SER A 380 -20.09 7.23 6.36
C SER A 380 -20.08 8.51 7.21
N SER A 381 -20.91 9.51 6.89
CA SER A 381 -21.04 10.74 7.66
C SER A 381 -22.13 10.65 8.73
N SER A 382 -21.89 11.29 9.88
CA SER A 382 -22.92 11.56 10.88
C SER A 382 -23.87 12.68 10.48
N VAL A 383 -23.48 13.55 9.54
CA VAL A 383 -24.29 14.67 9.05
C VAL A 383 -25.42 14.14 8.18
N LYS A 384 -26.66 14.51 8.52
CA LYS A 384 -27.85 14.02 7.81
C LYS A 384 -28.26 14.97 6.70
N ALA A 385 -28.57 14.39 5.54
CA ALA A 385 -29.21 15.10 4.44
C ALA A 385 -30.57 15.66 4.89
N CYS A 386 -30.86 16.92 4.56
CA CYS A 386 -32.17 17.55 4.81
C CYS A 386 -33.24 17.13 3.78
N GLY A 387 -32.87 16.33 2.78
CA GLY A 387 -33.73 15.83 1.72
C GLY A 387 -32.94 15.17 0.59
N PRO A 388 -33.62 14.56 -0.41
CA PRO A 388 -32.97 13.81 -1.49
C PRO A 388 -32.03 14.64 -2.39
N THR A 389 -32.19 15.96 -2.41
CA THR A 389 -31.37 16.88 -3.19
C THR A 389 -30.23 17.51 -2.39
N CYS A 390 -30.08 17.15 -1.12
CA CYS A 390 -28.98 17.66 -0.30
C CYS A 390 -27.66 17.04 -0.76
N GLN A 391 -26.77 17.87 -1.29
CA GLN A 391 -25.41 17.47 -1.70
C GLN A 391 -24.37 17.84 -0.64
N GLY A 392 -24.80 18.41 0.49
CA GLY A 392 -23.91 18.93 1.52
C GLY A 392 -23.54 20.40 1.29
N ARG A 393 -22.37 20.79 1.78
CA ARG A 393 -21.81 22.14 1.69
C ARG A 393 -20.41 22.08 1.09
N THR A 394 -20.07 23.02 0.22
CA THR A 394 -18.71 23.18 -0.31
C THR A 394 -18.10 24.49 0.17
N GLU A 395 -16.86 24.42 0.66
CA GLU A 395 -16.07 25.57 1.06
C GLU A 395 -14.73 25.57 0.30
N ARG A 396 -14.25 26.77 -0.05
CA ARG A 396 -12.95 26.97 -0.70
C ARG A 396 -12.08 27.85 0.17
N ARG A 397 -10.92 27.35 0.59
CA ARG A 397 -9.93 28.11 1.37
C ARG A 397 -8.60 28.20 0.67
N TRP A 398 -7.91 29.32 0.77
CA TRP A 398 -6.55 29.44 0.25
C TRP A 398 -5.54 28.86 1.24
N LEU A 399 -4.60 28.07 0.72
CA LEU A 399 -3.42 27.63 1.44
C LEU A 399 -2.20 28.32 0.81
N HIS A 400 -1.54 29.16 1.59
CA HIS A 400 -0.35 29.90 1.21
C HIS A 400 0.94 29.17 1.61
N SER A 401 2.07 29.66 1.12
CA SER A 401 3.38 29.20 1.58
C SER A 401 3.53 29.49 3.07
N GLY A 402 3.90 28.48 3.84
CA GLY A 402 4.08 28.54 5.28
C GLY A 402 2.85 28.13 6.09
N ASP A 403 1.67 27.99 5.49
CA ASP A 403 0.44 27.66 6.23
C ASP A 403 0.43 26.20 6.69
N ALA A 404 -0.20 25.94 7.84
CA ALA A 404 -0.55 24.60 8.29
C ALA A 404 -2.08 24.43 8.32
N MET A 405 -2.58 23.32 7.79
CA MET A 405 -3.98 22.90 7.93
C MET A 405 -4.04 21.64 8.79
N TYR A 406 -4.81 21.67 9.88
CA TYR A 406 -5.04 20.53 10.75
C TYR A 406 -6.52 20.14 10.77
N PHE A 407 -6.81 18.83 10.75
CA PHE A 407 -8.15 18.30 11.00
C PHE A 407 -8.12 16.93 11.69
N ASN A 408 -9.12 16.67 12.54
CA ASN A 408 -9.19 15.46 13.38
C ASN A 408 -10.10 14.35 12.80
N ILE A 409 -10.26 13.22 13.50
CA ILE A 409 -11.11 12.09 13.04
C ILE A 409 -12.55 12.50 12.75
N PRO A 410 -13.30 13.12 13.68
CA PRO A 410 -14.69 13.48 13.41
C PRO A 410 -14.83 14.34 12.16
N TRP A 411 -13.92 15.31 11.98
CA TRP A 411 -13.91 16.13 10.77
C TRP A 411 -13.67 15.26 9.51
N ASN A 412 -12.64 14.42 9.50
CA ASN A 412 -12.34 13.58 8.33
C ASN A 412 -13.43 12.52 8.01
N GLN A 413 -14.27 12.15 8.98
CA GLN A 413 -15.42 11.25 8.75
C GLN A 413 -16.56 11.98 8.02
N ASN A 414 -16.80 13.24 8.38
CA ASN A 414 -17.92 14.03 7.86
C ASN A 414 -17.58 14.85 6.63
N HIS A 415 -16.30 15.14 6.41
CA HIS A 415 -15.85 16.03 5.36
C HIS A 415 -14.85 15.34 4.45
N THR A 416 -14.79 15.79 3.20
CA THR A 416 -13.71 15.47 2.28
C THR A 416 -12.86 16.71 2.03
N HIS A 417 -11.63 16.52 1.59
CA HIS A 417 -10.75 17.61 1.17
C HIS A 417 -9.98 17.26 -0.11
N GLY A 418 -9.57 18.30 -0.84
CA GLY A 418 -8.80 18.17 -2.08
C GLY A 418 -8.17 19.48 -2.52
N ILE A 419 -7.26 19.39 -3.50
CA ILE A 419 -6.64 20.54 -4.17
C ILE A 419 -7.05 20.44 -5.65
N PRO A 420 -8.07 21.17 -6.12
CA PRO A 420 -8.51 21.09 -7.50
C PRO A 420 -7.44 21.63 -8.47
N MET A 421 -7.60 21.28 -9.74
CA MET A 421 -6.97 22.03 -10.83
C MET A 421 -7.43 23.50 -10.76
N MET A 422 -6.49 24.40 -10.98
CA MET A 422 -6.77 25.83 -10.96
C MET A 422 -7.46 26.26 -12.27
N PRO A 423 -8.46 27.17 -12.22
CA PRO A 423 -9.07 27.74 -13.41
C PRO A 423 -8.00 28.38 -14.31
N GLY A 424 -7.95 27.96 -15.58
CA GLY A 424 -6.89 28.37 -16.53
C GLY A 424 -5.73 27.38 -16.69
N GLY A 425 -5.76 26.23 -16.00
CA GLY A 425 -4.84 25.12 -16.27
C GLY A 425 -3.41 25.35 -15.75
N GLN A 426 -2.41 24.89 -16.50
CA GLN A 426 -1.00 24.88 -16.06
C GLN A 426 -0.44 26.29 -15.72
N ASP A 427 -0.84 27.32 -16.45
CA ASP A 427 -0.27 28.68 -16.34
C ASP A 427 -0.88 29.51 -15.19
N SER A 428 -1.88 28.98 -14.49
CA SER A 428 -2.68 29.75 -13.53
C SER A 428 -2.11 29.78 -12.10
N ALA A 429 -1.23 28.84 -11.77
CA ALA A 429 -0.50 28.76 -10.51
C ALA A 429 0.83 28.02 -10.70
N GLY A 430 1.84 28.46 -9.95
CA GLY A 430 3.16 27.85 -9.96
C GLY A 430 3.27 26.54 -9.18
N PRO A 431 4.51 26.08 -8.95
CA PRO A 431 4.77 24.86 -8.19
C PRO A 431 4.47 25.03 -6.70
N ARG A 432 4.00 23.96 -6.06
CA ARG A 432 3.70 23.88 -4.62
C ARG A 432 4.17 22.52 -4.08
N ILE A 433 4.67 22.50 -2.86
CA ILE A 433 4.92 21.27 -2.10
C ILE A 433 3.97 21.26 -0.90
N SER A 434 3.42 20.10 -0.56
CA SER A 434 2.80 19.91 0.75
C SER A 434 3.34 18.72 1.51
N VAL A 435 3.54 18.90 2.80
CA VAL A 435 4.01 17.88 3.73
C VAL A 435 2.87 17.52 4.66
N ALA A 436 2.26 16.36 4.45
CA ALA A 436 1.16 15.86 5.27
C ALA A 436 1.65 14.82 6.27
N PHE A 437 1.27 14.96 7.52
CA PHE A 437 1.56 14.03 8.62
C PHE A 437 0.27 13.41 9.14
N LEU A 438 0.22 12.07 9.19
CA LEU A 438 -0.85 11.32 9.83
C LEU A 438 -0.51 11.06 11.30
N LEU A 439 -1.32 11.57 12.21
CA LEU A 439 -1.13 11.48 13.66
C LEU A 439 -1.81 10.22 14.18
N GLY A 440 -1.06 9.29 14.74
CA GLY A 440 -1.55 8.08 15.40
C GLY A 440 -2.02 8.32 16.84
N ALA A 441 -3.04 7.57 17.29
CA ALA A 441 -3.47 7.58 18.68
C ALA A 441 -2.34 7.13 19.62
N GLY A 442 -1.95 7.96 20.59
CA GLY A 442 -0.86 7.64 21.52
C GLY A 442 -1.08 6.31 22.27
N LEU A 443 0.00 5.59 22.57
CA LEU A 443 -0.05 4.29 23.28
C LEU A 443 -0.63 4.36 24.72
N GLY A 444 -0.98 5.54 25.23
CA GLY A 444 -1.44 5.73 26.60
C GLY A 444 -2.53 6.80 26.80
N THR A 445 -3.03 7.43 25.74
CA THR A 445 -4.17 8.34 25.84
C THR A 445 -5.43 7.56 25.50
N ALA A 446 -6.13 7.08 26.53
CA ALA A 446 -7.54 6.75 26.38
C ALA A 446 -8.22 7.99 25.83
N VAL A 447 -8.80 7.88 24.64
CA VAL A 447 -9.63 8.93 24.04
C VAL A 447 -10.77 9.18 25.02
N VAL A 448 -10.84 10.39 25.58
CA VAL A 448 -11.92 10.84 26.47
C VAL A 448 -13.15 11.16 25.64
#